data_AF-A0A352QQH1-F1
#
_entry.id   AF-A0A352QQH1-F1
#
_cell.length_a   1.000
_cell.length_b   1.000
_cell.length_c   1.000
_cell.angle_alpha   90.00
_cell.angle_beta   90.00
_cell.angle_gamma   90.00
#
_symmetry.space_group_name_H-M   'P 1'
#
loop_
_entity.id
_entity.type
_entity.pdbx_description
1 polymer ?
#
loop_
_entity_poly.entity_id
_entity_poly.type
_entity_poly.pdbx_seq_one_letter_code
_entity_poly.pdbx_strand_id
1 'polypeptide(L)'
;DLVRHKGIFPSRKKRFCTEHLKIFPLMAWMADQYPHDDVLNAVGIRAAESQARAGLEEYEDTSWATTWRPLLQWSEADVIEIHRRHNLPPNPLYLPPYNMTRVGCWPCLFARKEEVAAIARLDPRRIDAIRELEREMRALPQHTARLDAAEGPLRWVPTFAVARRPDGSGGHVTQSISIDDLVAWAQTARGGQQMQFWLDDDRSGCMRWGVCDT
;
A
#
# COMPACT_ATOMS: atom_id res chain seq x y z
N ASP A 1 -4.63 9.11 13.08
CA ASP A 1 -3.81 9.86 14.06
C ASP A 1 -2.42 10.22 13.58
N LEU A 2 -1.58 9.29 13.12
CA LEU A 2 -0.22 9.63 12.63
C LEU A 2 -0.22 10.68 11.50
N VAL A 3 -1.18 10.62 10.59
CA VAL A 3 -1.35 11.64 9.53
C VAL A 3 -1.61 13.01 10.13
N ARG A 4 -2.50 13.11 11.14
CA ARG A 4 -2.80 14.34 11.86
C ARG A 4 -1.59 14.89 12.60
N HIS A 5 -0.92 14.02 13.36
CA HIS A 5 0.26 14.40 14.14
C HIS A 5 1.44 14.84 13.26
N LYS A 6 1.69 14.15 12.13
CA LYS A 6 2.76 14.52 11.19
C LYS A 6 2.34 15.62 10.21
N GLY A 7 1.05 15.95 10.15
CA GLY A 7 0.45 16.88 9.20
C GLY A 7 0.58 16.48 7.73
N ILE A 8 0.91 15.22 7.42
CA ILE A 8 1.12 14.72 6.06
C ILE A 8 0.67 13.26 5.91
N PHE A 9 0.28 12.88 4.70
CA PHE A 9 0.06 11.47 4.35
C PHE A 9 1.39 10.72 4.15
N PRO A 10 1.44 9.41 4.43
CA PRO A 10 2.63 8.60 4.17
C PRO A 10 2.89 8.52 2.67
N SER A 11 4.16 8.45 2.28
CA SER A 11 4.57 8.33 0.88
C SER A 11 5.60 7.21 0.70
N ARG A 12 5.95 6.91 -0.55
CA ARG A 12 6.99 5.92 -0.85
C ARG A 12 8.32 6.22 -0.16
N LYS A 13 8.65 7.50 0.02
CA LYS A 13 9.87 7.98 0.69
C LYS A 13 9.69 8.14 2.21
N LYS A 14 8.51 8.58 2.67
CA LYS A 14 8.21 8.81 4.09
C LYS A 14 7.19 7.78 4.59
N ARG A 15 7.69 6.60 4.97
CA ARG A 15 6.87 5.44 5.38
C ARG A 15 6.73 5.34 6.90
N PHE A 16 6.31 6.44 7.53
CA PHE A 16 6.12 6.48 8.98
C PHE A 16 5.06 5.47 9.47
N CYS A 17 4.15 5.02 8.59
CA CYS A 17 3.21 3.93 8.87
C CYS A 17 3.90 2.57 9.06
N THR A 18 5.07 2.35 8.46
CA THR A 18 5.87 1.13 8.67
C THR A 18 6.71 1.26 9.93
N GLU A 19 7.36 2.40 10.12
CA GLU A 19 8.18 2.68 11.30
C GLU A 19 7.35 2.63 12.59
N HIS A 20 6.32 3.48 12.70
CA HIS A 20 5.60 3.68 13.95
C HIS A 20 4.50 2.66 14.23
N LEU A 21 3.95 1.98 13.21
CA LEU A 21 2.86 1.00 13.42
C LEU A 21 3.32 -0.46 13.29
N LYS A 22 4.58 -0.70 12.89
CA LYS A 22 5.08 -2.06 12.71
C LYS A 22 6.43 -2.26 13.38
N ILE A 23 7.45 -1.52 12.95
CA ILE A 23 8.83 -1.76 13.36
C ILE A 23 9.05 -1.36 14.82
N PHE A 24 8.75 -0.12 15.19
CA PHE A 24 9.00 0.35 16.55
C PHE A 24 8.18 -0.38 17.61
N PRO A 25 6.86 -0.64 17.41
CA PRO A 25 6.10 -1.44 18.37
C PRO A 25 6.66 -2.86 18.54
N LEU A 26 7.07 -3.50 17.44
CA LEU A 26 7.68 -4.82 17.49
C LEU A 26 8.99 -4.79 18.27
N MET A 27 9.89 -3.86 17.94
CA MET A 27 11.18 -3.68 18.64
C MET A 27 11.00 -3.43 20.14
N ALA A 28 10.08 -2.53 20.51
CA ALA A 28 9.80 -2.23 21.91
C ALA A 28 9.25 -3.46 22.66
N TRP A 29 8.34 -4.20 22.03
CA TRP A 29 7.79 -5.42 22.61
C TRP A 29 8.87 -6.50 22.78
N MET A 30 9.74 -6.73 21.79
CA MET A 30 10.80 -7.73 21.91
C MET A 30 11.82 -7.36 22.99
N ALA A 31 12.22 -6.08 23.08
CA ALA A 31 13.17 -5.63 24.09
C ALA A 31 12.62 -5.78 25.52
N ASP A 32 11.30 -5.65 25.69
CA ASP A 32 10.62 -5.85 26.98
C ASP A 32 10.45 -7.33 27.33
N GLN A 33 10.06 -8.17 26.37
CA GLN A 33 9.79 -9.59 26.61
C GLN A 33 11.04 -10.46 26.65
N TYR A 34 12.09 -10.09 25.91
CA TYR A 34 13.31 -10.87 25.71
C TYR A 34 14.57 -10.01 25.89
N PRO A 35 14.77 -9.39 27.07
CA PRO A 35 15.84 -8.40 27.28
C PRO A 35 17.26 -8.96 27.22
N HIS A 36 17.43 -10.27 27.29
CA HIS A 36 18.73 -10.96 27.35
C HIS A 36 18.88 -12.06 26.30
N ASP A 37 17.91 -12.24 25.42
CA ASP A 37 17.92 -13.31 24.43
C ASP A 37 18.31 -12.76 23.06
N ASP A 38 19.02 -13.59 22.30
CA ASP A 38 19.21 -13.35 20.87
C ASP A 38 17.91 -13.69 20.13
N VAL A 39 17.30 -12.67 19.52
CA VAL A 39 16.02 -12.82 18.82
C VAL A 39 16.25 -13.22 17.36
N LEU A 40 15.67 -14.35 16.95
CA LEU A 40 15.54 -14.73 15.54
C LEU A 40 14.17 -14.31 14.99
N ASN A 41 14.16 -13.29 14.12
CA ASN A 41 12.97 -12.77 13.48
C ASN A 41 12.72 -13.44 12.12
N ALA A 42 11.86 -14.46 12.09
CA ALA A 42 11.48 -15.15 10.85
C ALA A 42 10.46 -14.33 10.03
N VAL A 43 10.81 -13.99 8.79
CA VAL A 43 9.95 -13.21 7.89
C VAL A 43 9.73 -13.90 6.55
N GLY A 44 8.48 -13.95 6.09
CA GLY A 44 8.08 -14.57 4.82
C GLY A 44 8.31 -13.69 3.58
N ILE A 45 9.44 -12.98 3.50
CA ILE A 45 9.82 -12.19 2.33
C ILE A 45 10.32 -13.12 1.22
N ARG A 46 9.91 -12.86 -0.02
CA ARG A 46 10.39 -13.60 -1.20
C ARG A 46 11.09 -12.66 -2.18
N ALA A 47 12.16 -13.13 -2.81
CA ALA A 47 12.93 -12.40 -3.81
C ALA A 47 12.06 -11.96 -4.99
N ALA A 48 11.10 -12.80 -5.39
CA ALA A 48 10.18 -12.56 -6.51
C ALA A 48 9.16 -11.43 -6.27
N GLU A 49 9.03 -10.88 -5.05
CA GLU A 49 7.99 -9.87 -4.75
C GLU A 49 8.34 -8.46 -5.27
N SER A 50 9.62 -8.15 -5.45
CA SER A 50 10.08 -6.89 -6.08
C SER A 50 11.58 -6.93 -6.41
N GLN A 51 12.00 -6.07 -7.34
CA GLN A 51 13.42 -5.91 -7.68
C GLN A 51 14.29 -5.58 -6.46
N ALA A 52 13.77 -4.79 -5.51
CA ALA A 52 14.49 -4.44 -4.30
C ALA A 52 14.66 -5.63 -3.33
N ARG A 53 13.77 -6.63 -3.41
CA ARG A 53 13.84 -7.85 -2.57
C ARG A 53 14.70 -8.93 -3.19
N ALA A 54 14.94 -8.88 -4.49
CA ALA A 54 15.72 -9.88 -5.22
C ALA A 54 17.19 -9.98 -4.74
N GLY A 55 17.75 -8.90 -4.20
CA GLY A 55 19.12 -8.85 -3.69
C GLY A 55 19.25 -8.99 -2.17
N LEU A 56 18.19 -9.39 -1.46
CA LEU A 56 18.26 -9.61 -0.01
C LEU A 56 18.96 -10.93 0.30
N GLU A 57 19.65 -10.97 1.44
CA GLU A 57 20.27 -12.20 1.97
C GLU A 57 19.26 -13.01 2.79
N GLU A 58 19.47 -14.32 2.90
CA GLU A 58 18.59 -15.19 3.68
C GLU A 58 18.65 -14.87 5.18
N TYR A 59 19.85 -14.56 5.69
CA TYR A 59 20.09 -14.13 7.05
C TYR A 59 20.66 -12.71 7.02
N GLU A 60 20.14 -11.84 7.87
CA GLU A 60 20.65 -10.48 8.03
C GLU A 60 20.60 -10.09 9.51
N ASP A 61 21.76 -9.78 10.07
CA ASP A 61 21.86 -9.30 11.45
C ASP A 61 21.56 -7.81 11.53
N THR A 62 20.65 -7.47 12.44
CA THR A 62 20.30 -6.09 12.76
C THR A 62 20.57 -5.81 14.23
N SER A 63 20.53 -4.55 14.64
CA SER A 63 20.79 -4.15 16.03
C SER A 63 19.81 -4.72 17.06
N TRP A 64 18.71 -5.36 16.63
CA TRP A 64 17.62 -5.83 17.49
C TRP A 64 17.23 -7.28 17.26
N ALA A 65 17.68 -7.93 16.17
CA ALA A 65 17.43 -9.34 15.87
C ALA A 65 18.27 -9.80 14.67
N THR A 66 18.49 -11.10 14.58
CA THR A 66 18.84 -11.78 13.33
C THR A 66 17.55 -12.00 12.54
N THR A 67 17.44 -11.40 11.36
CA THR A 67 16.30 -11.62 10.46
C THR A 67 16.58 -12.83 9.57
N TRP A 68 15.67 -13.80 9.58
CA TRP A 68 15.73 -15.00 8.75
C TRP A 68 14.60 -15.05 7.72
N ARG A 69 14.91 -15.34 6.46
CA ARG A 69 14.00 -15.33 5.31
C ARG A 69 13.88 -16.72 4.66
N PRO A 70 13.22 -17.69 5.33
CA PRO A 70 13.18 -19.08 4.85
C PRO A 70 12.52 -19.24 3.47
N LEU A 71 11.66 -18.29 3.08
CA LEU A 71 10.93 -18.31 1.82
C LEU A 71 11.58 -17.46 0.74
N LEU A 72 12.82 -16.99 0.94
CA LEU A 72 13.45 -16.02 0.05
C LEU A 72 13.44 -16.49 -1.42
N GLN A 73 13.74 -17.76 -1.66
CA GLN A 73 13.79 -18.34 -3.02
C GLN A 73 12.47 -18.93 -3.50
N TRP A 74 11.40 -18.85 -2.70
CA TRP A 74 10.12 -19.44 -3.08
C TRP A 74 9.41 -18.62 -4.15
N SER A 75 8.87 -19.32 -5.15
CA SER A 75 7.92 -18.76 -6.09
C SER A 75 6.55 -18.55 -5.44
N GLU A 76 5.62 -17.91 -6.16
CA GLU A 76 4.24 -17.84 -5.70
C GLU A 76 3.53 -19.20 -5.75
N ALA A 77 3.89 -20.04 -6.73
CA ALA A 77 3.35 -21.38 -6.86
C ALA A 77 3.73 -22.25 -5.65
N ASP A 78 4.96 -22.13 -5.14
CA ASP A 78 5.39 -22.85 -3.94
C ASP A 78 4.57 -22.43 -2.71
N VAL A 79 4.24 -21.14 -2.60
CA VAL A 79 3.38 -20.63 -1.53
C VAL A 79 1.95 -21.19 -1.64
N ILE A 80 1.41 -21.29 -2.85
CA ILE A 80 0.07 -21.86 -3.07
C ILE A 80 0.09 -23.36 -2.75
N GLU A 81 1.10 -24.09 -3.20
CA GLU A 81 1.19 -25.53 -2.95
C GLU A 81 1.38 -25.85 -1.47
N ILE A 82 2.14 -25.05 -0.71
CA ILE A 82 2.25 -25.27 0.74
C ILE A 82 0.92 -25.01 1.46
N HIS A 83 0.14 -24.02 1.04
CA HIS A 83 -1.20 -23.78 1.56
C HIS A 83 -2.09 -25.00 1.31
N ARG A 84 -2.06 -25.52 0.07
CA ARG A 84 -2.83 -26.71 -0.33
C ARG A 84 -2.40 -27.96 0.43
N ARG A 85 -1.08 -28.19 0.58
CA ARG A 85 -0.52 -29.33 1.31
C ARG A 85 -0.99 -29.39 2.76
N HIS A 86 -1.20 -28.24 3.39
CA HIS A 86 -1.60 -28.11 4.79
C HIS A 86 -3.08 -27.76 4.99
N ASN A 87 -3.90 -27.77 3.93
CA ASN A 87 -5.30 -27.34 3.98
C ASN A 87 -5.49 -25.95 4.61
N LEU A 88 -4.58 -25.02 4.34
CA LEU A 88 -4.64 -23.64 4.80
C LEU A 88 -5.27 -22.77 3.71
N PRO A 89 -6.47 -22.20 3.91
CA PRO A 89 -7.06 -21.31 2.93
C PRO A 89 -6.27 -19.99 2.85
N PRO A 90 -6.19 -19.35 1.66
CA PRO A 90 -5.60 -18.03 1.56
C PRO A 90 -6.44 -16.98 2.29
N ASN A 91 -5.86 -15.82 2.57
CA ASN A 91 -6.62 -14.69 3.10
C ASN A 91 -7.79 -14.34 2.14
N PRO A 92 -9.05 -14.23 2.63
CA PRO A 92 -10.21 -13.96 1.79
C PRO A 92 -10.11 -12.70 0.92
N LEU A 93 -9.31 -11.70 1.33
CA LEU A 93 -9.11 -10.49 0.54
C LEU A 93 -8.35 -10.73 -0.77
N TYR A 94 -7.64 -11.85 -0.91
CA TYR A 94 -7.03 -12.27 -2.18
C TYR A 94 -8.05 -12.87 -3.16
N LEU A 95 -9.25 -13.23 -2.69
CA LEU A 95 -10.29 -13.89 -3.45
C LEU A 95 -11.36 -12.89 -3.92
N PRO A 96 -12.21 -13.28 -4.89
CA PRO A 96 -13.41 -12.50 -5.23
C PRO A 96 -14.28 -12.23 -3.99
N PRO A 97 -14.97 -11.08 -3.91
CA PRO A 97 -15.02 -9.98 -4.88
C PRO A 97 -13.89 -8.94 -4.72
N TYR A 98 -12.97 -9.14 -3.77
CA TYR A 98 -11.93 -8.16 -3.43
C TYR A 98 -10.75 -8.20 -4.41
N ASN A 99 -10.28 -9.40 -4.76
CA ASN A 99 -9.18 -9.61 -5.72
C ASN A 99 -7.92 -8.77 -5.41
N MET A 100 -7.61 -8.56 -4.13
CA MET A 100 -6.45 -7.78 -3.72
C MET A 100 -5.17 -8.52 -4.13
N THR A 101 -4.15 -7.79 -4.54
CA THR A 101 -2.86 -8.37 -4.94
C THR A 101 -1.87 -8.35 -3.78
N ARG A 102 -2.03 -7.40 -2.86
CA ARG A 102 -1.29 -7.32 -1.60
C ARG A 102 -2.20 -6.80 -0.50
N VAL A 103 -2.39 -7.61 0.54
CA VAL A 103 -3.15 -7.21 1.73
C VAL A 103 -2.24 -6.41 2.66
N GLY A 104 -2.71 -5.24 3.09
CA GLY A 104 -1.97 -4.34 3.97
C GLY A 104 -2.88 -3.28 4.57
N CYS A 105 -2.46 -2.02 4.55
CA CYS A 105 -3.35 -0.92 4.91
C CYS A 105 -4.54 -0.86 3.95
N TRP A 106 -5.66 -0.32 4.41
CA TRP A 106 -6.90 -0.22 3.64
C TRP A 106 -7.21 1.25 3.34
N PRO A 107 -7.12 1.76 2.10
CA PRO A 107 -6.13 1.37 1.09
C PRO A 107 -4.68 1.61 1.56
N CYS A 108 -3.74 0.91 0.91
CA CYS A 108 -2.30 1.16 1.04
C CYS A 108 -1.87 2.29 0.09
N LEU A 109 -0.82 3.03 0.44
CA LEU A 109 -0.19 4.01 -0.48
C LEU A 109 0.41 3.35 -1.75
N PHE A 110 0.55 2.03 -1.74
CA PHE A 110 0.97 1.20 -2.88
C PHE A 110 -0.19 0.49 -3.57
N ALA A 111 -1.45 0.81 -3.22
CA ALA A 111 -2.61 0.21 -3.85
C ALA A 111 -2.59 0.45 -5.37
N ARG A 112 -2.91 -0.60 -6.12
CA ARG A 112 -3.04 -0.56 -7.57
C ARG A 112 -4.36 0.07 -7.96
N LYS A 113 -4.47 0.43 -9.24
CA LYS A 113 -5.66 1.05 -9.82
C LYS A 113 -6.92 0.22 -9.53
N GLU A 114 -6.83 -1.07 -9.78
CA GLU A 114 -7.93 -2.02 -9.61
C GLU A 114 -8.31 -2.18 -8.13
N GLU A 115 -7.34 -2.16 -7.23
CA GLU A 115 -7.57 -2.24 -5.78
C GLU A 115 -8.28 -0.97 -5.26
N VAL A 116 -7.92 0.21 -5.76
CA VAL A 116 -8.62 1.46 -5.42
C VAL A 116 -10.07 1.43 -5.93
N ALA A 117 -10.30 0.96 -7.16
CA ALA A 117 -11.64 0.80 -7.71
C ALA A 117 -12.48 -0.21 -6.89
N ALA A 118 -11.88 -1.34 -6.52
CA ALA A 118 -12.53 -2.35 -5.67
C ALA A 118 -12.89 -1.78 -4.29
N ILE A 119 -12.00 -1.03 -3.64
CA ILE A 119 -12.27 -0.39 -2.35
C ILE A 119 -13.38 0.64 -2.47
N ALA A 120 -13.38 1.48 -3.51
CA ALA A 120 -14.44 2.47 -3.72
C ALA A 120 -15.81 1.82 -3.94
N ARG A 121 -15.86 0.66 -4.61
CA ARG A 121 -17.09 -0.11 -4.83
C ARG A 121 -17.55 -0.83 -3.56
N LEU A 122 -16.65 -1.51 -2.86
CA LEU A 122 -16.98 -2.44 -1.77
C LEU A 122 -17.05 -1.76 -0.39
N ASP A 123 -16.31 -0.68 -0.19
CA ASP A 123 -16.26 0.08 1.07
C ASP A 123 -16.17 1.60 0.83
N PRO A 124 -17.24 2.22 0.29
CA PRO A 124 -17.26 3.66 0.00
C PRO A 124 -17.04 4.52 1.25
N ARG A 125 -17.45 4.06 2.44
CA ARG A 125 -17.19 4.74 3.72
C ARG A 125 -15.70 4.98 3.94
N ARG A 126 -14.83 4.11 3.42
CA ARG A 126 -13.40 4.29 3.55
C ARG A 126 -12.89 5.45 2.70
N ILE A 127 -13.45 5.62 1.51
CA ILE A 127 -13.17 6.78 0.64
C ILE A 127 -13.61 8.06 1.34
N ASP A 128 -14.80 8.05 1.96
CA ASP A 128 -15.30 9.20 2.72
C ASP A 128 -14.38 9.57 3.89
N ALA A 129 -13.89 8.57 4.63
CA ALA A 129 -12.95 8.79 5.73
C ALA A 129 -11.61 9.39 5.25
N ILE A 130 -11.12 8.98 4.08
CA ILE A 130 -9.91 9.59 3.49
C ILE A 130 -10.22 11.01 3.03
N ARG A 131 -11.36 11.26 2.40
CA ARG A 131 -11.78 12.58 1.93
C ARG A 131 -11.85 13.57 3.08
N GLU A 132 -12.43 13.17 4.21
CA GLU A 132 -12.45 14.00 5.42
C GLU A 132 -11.04 14.27 5.94
N LEU A 133 -10.18 13.25 5.99
CA LEU A 133 -8.80 13.44 6.42
C LEU A 133 -8.02 14.37 5.49
N GLU A 134 -8.25 14.34 4.18
CA GLU A 134 -7.68 15.32 3.23
C GLU A 134 -8.16 16.75 3.51
N ARG A 135 -9.44 16.94 3.86
CA ARG A 135 -10.00 18.24 4.26
C ARG A 135 -9.36 18.74 5.54
N GLU A 136 -9.30 17.91 6.58
CA GLU A 136 -8.66 18.24 7.85
C GLU A 136 -7.20 18.66 7.65
N MET A 137 -6.43 17.89 6.85
CA MET A 137 -5.02 18.20 6.62
C MET A 137 -4.84 19.49 5.84
N ARG A 138 -5.71 19.80 4.87
CA ARG A 138 -5.65 21.07 4.14
C ARG A 138 -5.93 22.28 5.04
N ALA A 139 -6.77 22.11 6.06
CA ALA A 139 -7.17 23.18 6.98
C ALA A 139 -6.12 23.49 8.06
N LEU A 140 -5.03 22.71 8.18
CA LEU A 140 -3.99 23.00 9.17
C LEU A 140 -3.24 24.30 8.85
N PRO A 141 -2.88 25.13 9.86
CA PRO A 141 -2.25 26.45 9.64
C PRO A 141 -0.98 26.42 8.79
N GLN A 142 -0.14 25.38 8.93
CA GLN A 142 1.08 25.26 8.12
C GLN A 142 0.82 25.02 6.62
N HIS A 143 -0.37 24.51 6.27
CA HIS A 143 -0.78 24.28 4.89
C HIS A 143 -1.58 25.46 4.35
N THR A 144 -2.40 26.12 5.17
CA THR A 144 -3.10 27.36 4.77
C THR A 144 -2.13 28.49 4.50
N ALA A 145 -1.15 28.73 5.37
CA ALA A 145 -0.11 29.75 5.12
C ALA A 145 0.68 29.49 3.83
N ARG A 146 0.87 28.22 3.45
CA ARG A 146 1.47 27.85 2.17
C ARG A 146 0.55 28.08 0.98
N LEU A 147 -0.76 27.91 1.15
CA LEU A 147 -1.74 28.23 0.12
C LEU A 147 -1.74 29.74 -0.16
N ASP A 148 -1.76 30.54 0.90
CA ASP A 148 -1.83 32.00 0.81
C ASP A 148 -0.53 32.62 0.25
N ALA A 149 0.62 32.03 0.55
CA ALA A 149 1.92 32.48 0.06
C ALA A 149 2.25 32.03 -1.38
N ALA A 150 1.42 31.18 -2.00
CA ALA A 150 1.72 30.63 -3.32
C ALA A 150 1.16 31.49 -4.45
N GLU A 151 2.05 32.06 -5.25
CA GLU A 151 1.71 32.65 -6.55
C GLU A 151 1.55 31.53 -7.59
N GLY A 152 0.30 31.10 -7.82
CA GLY A 152 -0.07 30.09 -8.83
C GLY A 152 -0.54 28.74 -8.25
N PRO A 153 -0.90 27.76 -9.12
CA PRO A 153 -1.45 26.50 -8.66
C PRO A 153 -0.41 25.71 -7.86
N LEU A 154 -0.77 25.36 -6.63
CA LEU A 154 0.11 24.59 -5.76
C LEU A 154 0.40 23.22 -6.35
N ARG A 155 1.69 22.94 -6.45
CA ARG A 155 2.19 21.64 -6.86
C ARG A 155 2.00 20.58 -5.77
N TRP A 156 1.89 20.99 -4.50
CA TRP A 156 1.78 20.06 -3.39
C TRP A 156 0.82 20.53 -2.29
N VAL A 157 -0.16 19.69 -2.02
CA VAL A 157 -1.11 19.76 -0.89
C VAL A 157 -1.18 18.39 -0.23
N PRO A 158 -1.49 18.29 1.08
CA PRO A 158 -1.47 17.03 1.80
C PRO A 158 -2.67 16.16 1.42
N THR A 159 -2.54 15.37 0.35
CA THR A 159 -3.53 14.39 -0.10
C THR A 159 -3.01 12.96 0.06
N PHE A 160 -3.91 11.99 0.02
CA PHE A 160 -3.57 10.57 0.11
C PHE A 160 -2.70 10.11 -1.05
N ALA A 161 -2.96 10.65 -2.26
CA ALA A 161 -2.25 10.28 -3.48
C ALA A 161 -1.66 11.47 -4.22
N VAL A 162 -0.65 11.16 -5.04
CA VAL A 162 0.01 12.10 -5.95
C VAL A 162 0.07 11.49 -7.35
N ALA A 163 -0.10 12.31 -8.37
CA ALA A 163 0.02 11.95 -9.77
C ALA A 163 1.28 12.57 -10.38
N ARG A 164 1.92 11.84 -11.30
CA ARG A 164 3.01 12.37 -12.12
C ARG A 164 2.40 12.90 -13.42
N ARG A 165 2.48 14.20 -13.66
CA ARG A 165 1.96 14.87 -14.86
C ARG A 165 3.09 15.46 -15.68
N PRO A 166 2.98 15.55 -17.02
CA PRO A 166 3.92 16.29 -17.83
C PRO A 166 3.97 17.76 -17.38
N ASP A 167 5.16 18.36 -17.35
CA ASP A 167 5.36 19.76 -16.97
C ASP A 167 5.42 20.73 -18.17
N GLY A 168 5.23 20.21 -19.39
CA GLY A 168 5.30 20.97 -20.63
C GLY A 168 6.70 21.21 -21.18
N SER A 169 7.77 20.93 -20.41
CA SER A 169 9.17 21.05 -20.84
C SER A 169 9.81 19.71 -21.19
N GLY A 170 8.99 18.67 -21.40
CA GLY A 170 9.44 17.28 -21.58
C GLY A 170 9.79 16.57 -20.27
N GLY A 171 9.69 17.27 -19.14
CA GLY A 171 9.82 16.71 -17.80
C GLY A 171 8.48 16.24 -17.24
N HIS A 172 8.49 15.97 -15.94
CA HIS A 172 7.28 15.60 -15.22
C HIS A 172 7.28 16.22 -13.83
N VAL A 173 6.14 16.77 -13.44
CA VAL A 173 5.88 17.25 -12.08
C VAL A 173 5.04 16.25 -11.30
N THR A 174 5.35 16.10 -10.02
CA THR A 174 4.47 15.38 -9.09
C THR A 174 3.46 16.38 -8.53
N GLN A 175 2.17 16.11 -8.75
CA GLN A 175 1.07 16.94 -8.27
C GLN A 175 0.18 16.13 -7.32
N SER A 176 -0.27 16.77 -6.25
CA SER A 176 -1.29 16.19 -5.36
C SER A 176 -2.62 16.02 -6.07
N ILE A 177 -3.28 14.89 -5.85
CA ILE A 177 -4.63 14.60 -6.37
C ILE A 177 -5.55 14.25 -5.20
N SER A 178 -6.82 14.63 -5.28
CA SER A 178 -7.80 14.24 -4.26
C SER A 178 -8.09 12.75 -4.33
N ILE A 179 -8.61 12.18 -3.25
CA ILE A 179 -9.09 10.80 -3.26
C ILE A 179 -10.21 10.59 -4.30
N ASP A 180 -11.05 11.59 -4.54
CA ASP A 180 -12.13 11.52 -5.53
C ASP A 180 -11.59 11.45 -6.95
N ASP A 181 -10.60 12.27 -7.28
CA ASP A 181 -9.90 12.22 -8.58
C ASP A 181 -9.19 10.88 -8.76
N LEU A 182 -8.59 10.35 -7.69
CA LEU A 182 -7.96 9.03 -7.72
C LEU A 182 -8.98 7.93 -8.00
N VAL A 183 -10.15 7.96 -7.36
CA VAL A 183 -11.23 6.99 -7.56
C VAL A 183 -11.83 7.10 -8.95
N ALA A 184 -12.10 8.32 -9.42
CA ALA A 184 -12.58 8.56 -10.79
C ALA A 184 -11.58 8.03 -11.82
N TRP A 185 -10.29 8.32 -11.64
CA TRP A 185 -9.22 7.75 -12.47
C TRP A 185 -9.18 6.21 -12.37
N ALA A 186 -9.37 5.63 -11.18
CA ALA A 186 -9.34 4.20 -10.99
C ALA A 186 -10.42 3.44 -11.78
N GLN A 187 -11.56 4.09 -12.05
CA GLN A 187 -12.68 3.54 -12.84
C GLN A 187 -12.49 3.68 -14.37
N THR A 188 -11.40 4.30 -14.83
CA THR A 188 -11.11 4.42 -16.27
C THR A 188 -10.38 3.20 -16.82
N ALA A 189 -10.34 3.04 -18.14
CA ALA A 189 -9.52 2.07 -18.84
C ALA A 189 -8.02 2.35 -18.70
N ARG A 190 -7.18 1.39 -19.07
CA ARG A 190 -5.72 1.61 -19.16
C ARG A 190 -5.46 2.82 -20.05
N GLY A 191 -4.69 3.79 -19.54
CA GLY A 191 -4.47 5.08 -20.21
C GLY A 191 -5.25 6.26 -19.63
N GLY A 192 -6.25 6.03 -18.76
CA GLY A 192 -6.85 7.10 -17.95
C GLY A 192 -7.90 7.97 -18.65
N GLN A 193 -8.25 7.68 -19.91
CA GLN A 193 -9.03 8.60 -20.76
C GLN A 193 -10.48 8.16 -21.02
N GLN A 194 -10.79 6.86 -20.97
CA GLN A 194 -12.13 6.34 -21.23
C GLN A 194 -12.66 5.64 -19.98
N MET A 195 -13.92 5.86 -19.60
CA MET A 195 -14.53 5.08 -18.51
C MET A 195 -14.62 3.61 -18.92
N GLN A 196 -14.27 2.68 -18.03
CA GLN A 196 -14.47 1.26 -18.29
C GLN A 196 -15.96 0.95 -18.27
N PHE A 197 -16.57 0.81 -19.45
CA PHE A 197 -17.96 0.39 -19.61
C PHE A 197 -18.15 -1.10 -19.29
N TRP A 198 -17.04 -1.85 -19.31
CA TRP A 198 -16.93 -3.25 -18.93
C TRP A 198 -15.80 -3.35 -17.91
N LEU A 199 -16.13 -3.55 -16.64
CA LEU A 199 -15.18 -4.13 -15.69
C LEU A 199 -15.02 -5.58 -16.17
N ASP A 200 -13.98 -5.85 -16.97
CA ASP A 200 -13.58 -7.23 -17.26
C ASP A 200 -13.30 -7.92 -15.91
N ASP A 201 -14.28 -8.68 -15.43
CA ASP A 201 -14.17 -9.60 -14.29
C ASP A 201 -13.26 -10.80 -14.63
N ASP A 202 -12.78 -10.86 -15.87
CA ASP A 202 -12.02 -11.96 -16.48
C ASP A 202 -10.56 -12.08 -16.00
N ARG A 203 -10.19 -11.44 -14.89
CA ARG A 203 -8.93 -11.74 -14.17
C ARG A 203 -9.19 -12.33 -12.80
N SER A 204 -10.17 -13.23 -12.75
CA SER A 204 -10.23 -14.48 -11.97
C SER A 204 -9.19 -14.62 -10.85
N GLY A 205 -9.53 -14.13 -9.65
CA GLY A 205 -8.91 -14.59 -8.40
C GLY A 205 -8.95 -16.12 -8.26
N CYS A 206 -9.95 -16.79 -8.86
CA CYS A 206 -10.00 -18.25 -8.94
C CYS A 206 -8.78 -18.87 -9.64
N MET A 207 -8.22 -18.26 -10.69
CA MET A 207 -7.08 -18.86 -11.41
C MET A 207 -5.76 -18.78 -10.64
N ARG A 208 -5.62 -17.82 -9.71
CA ARG A 208 -4.38 -17.65 -8.94
C ARG A 208 -4.30 -18.59 -7.75
N TRP A 209 -5.40 -18.80 -7.04
CA TRP A 209 -5.43 -19.65 -5.84
C TRP A 209 -6.10 -21.01 -6.06
N GLY A 210 -6.61 -21.28 -7.26
CA GLY A 210 -7.30 -22.53 -7.59
C GLY A 210 -8.61 -22.73 -6.81
N VAL A 211 -9.13 -21.67 -6.20
CA VAL A 211 -10.37 -21.69 -5.42
C VAL A 211 -11.46 -21.07 -6.28
N CYS A 212 -12.32 -21.90 -6.87
CA CYS A 212 -13.55 -21.47 -7.50
C CYS A 212 -14.68 -21.64 -6.49
N ASP A 213 -15.56 -20.65 -6.40
CA ASP A 213 -16.78 -20.74 -5.61
C ASP A 213 -17.60 -21.95 -6.08
N THR A 214 -18.00 -22.81 -5.14
CA THR A 214 -19.07 -23.81 -5.34
C THR A 214 -20.43 -23.15 -5.23
#